data_AF-A0A2K3LQX8-F1
#
_entry.id   AF-A0A2K3LQX8-F1
#
_cell.length_a   1.000
_cell.length_b   1.000
_cell.length_c   1.000
_cell.angle_alpha   90.00
_cell.angle_beta   90.00
_cell.angle_gamma   90.00
#
_symmetry.space_group_name_H-M   'P 1'
#
loop_
_entity.id
_entity.type
_entity.pdbx_description
1 polymer ?
#
loop_
_entity_poly.entity_id
_entity_poly.type
_entity_poly.pdbx_seq_one_letter_code
_entity_poly.pdbx_strand_id
1 'polypeptide(L)'
;GMHPRVLVDGFEIAKRATLQFLEKFKTPVVMGDEPDREILKMVARTTVRTKLYEALADQLTNIIVDAVLCIRKPEEAIDLFMVEIMHMRHKFDVDTRLVEGLVLDHGSRHPDMKRRAENCYILTCNVSLEYEKRSVLIMIAILLSSTKKELIPHHWTCLQGKA
;
A
#
# COMPACT_ATOMS: atom_id res chain seq x y z
N GLY A 1 28.37 -24.00 -41.29
CA GLY A 1 27.62 -23.39 -40.18
C GLY A 1 26.60 -22.43 -40.76
N MET A 2 25.37 -22.42 -40.24
CA MET A 2 24.36 -21.45 -40.69
C MET A 2 24.71 -20.05 -40.20
N HIS A 3 24.46 -19.04 -41.03
CA HIS A 3 24.67 -17.66 -40.64
C HIS A 3 23.62 -17.25 -39.58
N PRO A 4 24.01 -16.68 -38.42
CA PRO A 4 23.08 -16.34 -37.33
C PRO A 4 21.88 -15.48 -37.75
N ARG A 5 22.04 -14.67 -38.79
CA ARG A 5 20.94 -13.86 -39.38
C ARG A 5 19.75 -14.70 -39.84
N VAL A 6 19.99 -15.88 -40.43
CA VAL A 6 18.91 -16.76 -40.91
C VAL A 6 18.10 -17.32 -39.72
N LEU A 7 18.75 -17.55 -38.58
CA LEU A 7 18.08 -17.95 -37.34
C LEU A 7 17.20 -16.82 -36.78
N VAL A 8 17.70 -15.59 -36.77
CA VAL A 8 16.93 -14.41 -36.32
C VAL A 8 15.71 -14.18 -37.21
N ASP A 9 15.88 -14.27 -38.54
CA ASP A 9 14.78 -14.12 -39.49
C ASP A 9 13.72 -15.21 -39.29
N GLY A 10 14.15 -16.44 -39.02
CA GLY A 10 13.26 -17.56 -38.66
C GLY A 10 12.47 -17.31 -37.37
N PHE A 11 13.10 -16.77 -36.32
CA PHE A 11 12.41 -16.43 -35.08
C PHE A 11 11.37 -15.33 -35.25
N GLU A 12 11.61 -14.33 -36.10
CA GLU A 12 10.63 -13.25 -36.32
C GLU A 12 9.41 -13.73 -37.14
N ILE A 13 9.60 -14.69 -38.05
CA ILE A 13 8.49 -15.37 -38.74
C ILE A 13 7.69 -16.20 -37.74
N ALA A 14 8.37 -17.00 -36.91
CA ALA A 14 7.73 -17.85 -35.91
C ALA A 14 6.94 -17.03 -34.89
N LYS A 15 7.52 -15.96 -34.34
CA LYS A 15 6.87 -15.05 -33.39
C LYS A 15 5.53 -14.51 -33.92
N ARG A 16 5.51 -14.05 -35.18
CA ARG A 16 4.27 -13.54 -35.81
C ARG A 16 3.19 -14.62 -35.94
N ALA A 17 3.57 -15.82 -36.38
CA ALA A 17 2.64 -16.94 -36.47
C ALA A 17 2.10 -17.35 -35.09
N THR A 18 2.97 -17.38 -34.06
CA THR A 18 2.58 -17.72 -32.69
C THR A 18 1.62 -16.69 -32.10
N LEU A 19 1.82 -15.39 -32.34
CA LEU A 19 0.88 -14.35 -31.89
C LEU A 19 -0.50 -14.49 -32.55
N GLN A 20 -0.54 -14.77 -33.86
CA GLN A 20 -1.80 -15.02 -34.57
C GLN A 20 -2.52 -16.28 -34.05
N PHE A 21 -1.77 -17.30 -33.66
CA PHE A 21 -2.34 -18.50 -33.04
C PHE A 21 -2.87 -18.22 -31.63
N LEU A 22 -2.12 -17.46 -30.82
CA LEU A 22 -2.51 -17.12 -29.46
C LEU A 22 -3.83 -16.34 -29.40
N GLU A 23 -4.06 -15.44 -30.36
CA GLU A 23 -5.32 -14.72 -30.51
C GLU A 23 -6.53 -15.64 -30.78
N LYS A 24 -6.32 -16.78 -31.46
CA LYS A 24 -7.37 -17.78 -31.72
C LYS A 24 -7.53 -18.77 -30.57
N PHE A 25 -6.46 -19.00 -29.80
CA PHE A 25 -6.42 -19.99 -28.73
C PHE A 25 -6.91 -19.44 -27.39
N LYS A 26 -6.77 -18.13 -27.15
CA LYS A 26 -7.24 -17.52 -25.90
C LYS A 26 -8.76 -17.68 -25.75
N THR A 27 -9.19 -18.10 -24.56
CA THR A 27 -10.61 -18.14 -24.22
C THR A 27 -11.01 -16.78 -23.64
N PRO A 28 -12.01 -16.08 -24.20
CA PRO A 28 -12.45 -14.80 -23.66
C PRO A 28 -13.12 -15.04 -22.31
N VAL A 29 -12.60 -14.41 -21.26
CA VAL A 29 -13.26 -14.35 -19.96
C VAL A 29 -14.16 -13.13 -19.97
N VAL A 30 -15.47 -13.34 -19.88
CA VAL A 30 -16.44 -12.24 -19.85
C VAL A 30 -16.35 -11.58 -18.48
N MET A 31 -15.63 -10.48 -18.40
CA MET A 31 -15.70 -9.56 -17.26
C MET A 31 -16.95 -8.71 -17.47
N GLY A 32 -18.14 -9.25 -17.15
CA GLY A 32 -19.37 -8.45 -17.09
C GLY A 32 -19.34 -7.44 -15.94
N ASP A 33 -20.50 -6.90 -15.58
CA ASP A 33 -20.66 -6.02 -14.41
C ASP A 33 -20.19 -6.72 -13.11
N GLU A 34 -20.49 -8.01 -12.98
CA GLU A 34 -19.98 -8.87 -11.92
C GLU A 34 -18.95 -9.87 -12.49
N PRO A 35 -17.66 -9.78 -12.12
CA PRO A 35 -16.67 -10.77 -12.53
C PRO A 35 -16.86 -12.09 -11.78
N ASP A 36 -16.67 -13.20 -12.48
CA ASP A 36 -16.65 -14.53 -11.87
C ASP A 36 -15.50 -14.63 -10.86
N ARG A 37 -15.84 -14.53 -9.58
CA ARG A 37 -14.89 -14.62 -8.46
C ARG A 37 -14.08 -15.91 -8.51
N GLU A 38 -14.68 -17.01 -8.97
CA GLU A 38 -14.00 -18.30 -9.05
C GLU A 38 -12.89 -18.33 -10.09
N ILE A 39 -13.12 -17.75 -11.28
CA ILE A 39 -12.10 -17.65 -12.32
C ILE A 39 -10.94 -16.79 -11.83
N LEU A 40 -11.24 -15.66 -11.18
CA LEU A 40 -10.23 -14.80 -10.57
C LEU A 40 -9.41 -15.53 -9.49
N LYS A 41 -10.06 -16.34 -8.65
CA LYS A 41 -9.36 -17.21 -7.69
C LYS A 41 -8.47 -18.21 -8.37
N MET A 42 -8.89 -18.86 -9.45
CA MET A 42 -8.04 -19.81 -10.18
C MET A 42 -6.80 -19.13 -10.76
N VAL A 43 -6.95 -17.92 -11.32
CA VAL A 43 -5.83 -17.13 -11.84
C VAL A 43 -4.87 -16.74 -10.71
N ALA A 44 -5.38 -16.15 -9.63
CA ALA A 44 -4.55 -15.75 -8.48
C ALA A 44 -3.88 -16.96 -7.80
N ARG A 45 -4.59 -18.08 -7.68
CA ARG A 45 -4.06 -19.33 -7.12
C ARG A 45 -2.90 -19.87 -7.94
N THR A 46 -3.01 -19.79 -9.27
CA THR A 46 -1.96 -20.25 -10.19
C THR A 46 -0.68 -19.42 -10.02
N THR A 47 -0.79 -18.10 -9.88
CA THR A 47 0.38 -17.24 -9.71
C THR A 47 1.04 -17.41 -8.35
N VAL A 48 0.25 -17.41 -7.27
CA VAL A 48 0.76 -17.46 -5.89
C VAL A 48 1.37 -18.82 -5.55
N ARG A 49 0.79 -19.93 -6.03
CA ARG A 49 1.34 -21.29 -5.82
C ARG A 49 2.74 -21.49 -6.40
N THR A 50 3.14 -20.71 -7.40
CA THR A 50 4.52 -20.82 -7.93
C THR A 50 5.57 -20.23 -7.00
N LYS A 51 5.16 -19.46 -5.99
CA LYS A 51 6.06 -18.73 -5.07
C LYS A 51 5.98 -19.20 -3.64
N LEU A 52 4.83 -19.76 -3.22
CA LEU A 52 4.54 -20.11 -1.84
C LEU A 52 4.07 -21.56 -1.72
N TYR A 53 4.11 -22.09 -0.50
CA TYR A 53 3.55 -23.40 -0.19
C TYR A 53 2.02 -23.39 -0.30
N GLU A 54 1.43 -24.54 -0.59
CA GLU A 54 0.03 -24.63 -1.01
C GLU A 54 -0.97 -24.07 0.00
N ALA A 55 -0.79 -24.37 1.28
CA ALA A 55 -1.72 -23.93 2.33
C ALA A 55 -1.79 -22.39 2.46
N LEU A 56 -0.64 -21.71 2.43
CA LEU A 56 -0.59 -20.24 2.48
C LEU A 56 -1.05 -19.61 1.16
N ALA A 57 -0.70 -20.24 0.03
CA ALA A 57 -1.15 -19.77 -1.27
C ALA A 57 -2.68 -19.74 -1.36
N ASP A 58 -3.36 -20.75 -0.84
CA ASP A 58 -4.82 -20.85 -0.82
C ASP A 58 -5.46 -19.76 0.05
N GLN A 59 -4.88 -19.46 1.22
CA GLN A 59 -5.33 -18.37 2.08
C GLN A 59 -5.15 -17.01 1.39
N LEU A 60 -3.95 -16.74 0.87
CA LEU A 60 -3.63 -15.48 0.20
C LEU A 60 -4.44 -15.27 -1.07
N THR A 61 -4.79 -16.33 -1.79
CA THR A 61 -5.63 -16.26 -2.99
C THR A 61 -6.95 -15.56 -2.70
N ASN A 62 -7.62 -15.92 -1.59
CA ASN A 62 -8.90 -15.29 -1.23
C ASN A 62 -8.69 -13.80 -0.91
N ILE A 63 -7.65 -13.48 -0.13
CA ILE A 63 -7.30 -12.11 0.28
C ILE A 63 -7.02 -11.22 -0.93
N ILE A 64 -6.26 -11.71 -1.91
CA ILE A 64 -5.88 -10.96 -3.12
C ILE A 64 -7.12 -10.68 -3.97
N VAL A 65 -7.97 -11.68 -4.18
CA VAL A 65 -9.19 -11.50 -4.98
C VAL A 65 -10.13 -10.49 -4.31
N ASP A 66 -10.32 -10.60 -3.00
CA ASP A 66 -11.19 -9.69 -2.26
C ASP A 66 -10.62 -8.25 -2.27
N ALA A 67 -9.30 -8.08 -2.17
CA ALA A 67 -8.65 -6.77 -2.27
C ALA A 67 -8.86 -6.11 -3.65
N VAL A 68 -8.70 -6.88 -4.73
CA VAL A 68 -8.88 -6.37 -6.11
C VAL A 68 -10.35 -6.03 -6.38
N LEU A 69 -11.28 -6.83 -5.86
CA LEU A 69 -12.72 -6.56 -6.00
C LEU A 69 -13.15 -5.30 -5.26
N CYS A 70 -12.57 -5.01 -4.09
CA CYS A 70 -12.86 -3.79 -3.33
C CYS A 70 -12.46 -2.50 -4.08
N ILE A 71 -11.38 -2.57 -4.88
CA ILE A 71 -10.82 -1.40 -5.58
C ILE A 71 -11.42 -1.22 -6.97
N ARG A 72 -11.96 -2.30 -7.56
CA ARG A 72 -12.50 -2.28 -8.91
C ARG A 72 -13.62 -1.26 -9.03
N LYS A 73 -13.45 -0.32 -9.97
CA LYS A 73 -14.51 0.51 -10.52
C LYS A 73 -14.77 0.06 -11.96
N PRO A 74 -16.03 0.03 -12.43
CA PRO A 74 -16.37 -0.53 -13.75
C PRO A 74 -15.75 0.21 -14.93
N GLU A 75 -15.51 1.52 -14.78
CA GLU A 75 -15.04 2.38 -15.88
C GLU A 75 -13.56 2.79 -15.78
N GLU A 76 -12.90 2.47 -14.66
CA GLU A 76 -11.52 2.91 -14.39
C GLU A 76 -10.59 1.70 -14.37
N ALA A 77 -9.35 1.89 -14.85
CA ALA A 77 -8.31 0.90 -14.66
C ALA A 77 -8.00 0.74 -13.16
N ILE A 78 -7.58 -0.46 -12.75
CA ILE A 78 -7.28 -0.75 -11.35
C ILE A 78 -6.08 0.11 -10.91
N ASP A 79 -6.28 0.90 -9.85
CA ASP A 79 -5.23 1.68 -9.21
C ASP A 79 -4.53 0.86 -8.12
N LEU A 80 -3.23 0.65 -8.27
CA LEU A 80 -2.40 -0.09 -7.32
C LEU A 80 -2.08 0.72 -6.06
N PHE A 81 -2.20 2.05 -6.09
CA PHE A 81 -1.97 2.88 -4.90
C PHE A 81 -3.05 2.70 -3.84
N MET A 82 -4.20 2.12 -4.20
CA MET A 82 -5.25 1.77 -3.25
C MET A 82 -4.96 0.49 -2.45
N VAL A 83 -3.96 -0.32 -2.86
CA VAL A 83 -3.51 -1.50 -2.11
C VAL A 83 -2.21 -1.18 -1.37
N GLU A 84 -2.28 -1.11 -0.04
CA GLU A 84 -1.10 -0.99 0.80
C GLU A 84 -0.72 -2.35 1.42
N ILE A 85 0.57 -2.69 1.40
CA ILE A 85 1.09 -3.94 1.97
C ILE A 85 1.85 -3.64 3.27
N MET A 86 1.21 -3.92 4.40
CA MET A 86 1.77 -3.70 5.73
C MET A 86 2.35 -5.00 6.30
N HIS A 87 3.59 -4.92 6.80
CA HIS A 87 4.32 -6.09 7.32
C HIS A 87 4.43 -6.04 8.84
N MET A 88 3.92 -7.07 9.52
CA MET A 88 4.08 -7.23 10.97
C MET A 88 5.18 -8.24 11.27
N ARG A 89 6.28 -7.80 11.90
CA ARG A 89 7.46 -8.66 12.18
C ARG A 89 7.25 -9.75 13.23
N HIS A 90 6.24 -9.62 14.08
CA HIS A 90 6.07 -10.47 15.27
C HIS A 90 4.96 -11.52 15.14
N LYS A 91 4.38 -11.68 13.94
CA LYS A 91 3.26 -12.60 13.69
C LYS A 91 3.64 -13.66 12.66
N PHE A 92 2.84 -14.71 12.59
CA PHE A 92 3.00 -15.75 11.59
C PHE A 92 2.44 -15.30 10.24
N ASP A 93 2.95 -15.89 9.17
CA ASP A 93 2.49 -15.70 7.79
C ASP A 93 1.03 -16.12 7.60
N VAL A 94 0.58 -17.16 8.32
CA VAL A 94 -0.81 -17.61 8.37
C VAL A 94 -1.78 -16.59 9.00
N ASP A 95 -1.29 -15.56 9.68
CA ASP A 95 -2.16 -14.53 10.30
C ASP A 95 -2.48 -13.37 9.34
N THR A 96 -2.04 -13.47 8.07
CA THR A 96 -2.28 -12.44 7.07
C THR A 96 -3.77 -12.28 6.79
N ARG A 97 -4.26 -11.04 6.79
CA ARG A 97 -5.67 -10.69 6.57
C ARG A 97 -5.82 -9.42 5.75
N LEU A 98 -6.91 -9.33 4.99
CA LEU A 98 -7.35 -8.08 4.38
C LEU A 98 -7.98 -7.18 5.44
N VAL A 99 -7.66 -5.88 5.39
CA VAL A 99 -8.37 -4.85 6.13
C VAL A 99 -8.99 -3.92 5.10
N GLU A 100 -10.31 -3.79 5.12
CA GLU A 100 -11.07 -2.87 4.25
C GLU A 100 -10.92 -1.43 4.74
N GLY A 101 -9.71 -0.90 4.69
CA GLY A 101 -9.37 0.42 5.20
C GLY A 101 -7.85 0.63 5.28
N LEU A 102 -7.45 1.68 5.99
CA LEU A 102 -6.05 2.05 6.15
C LEU A 102 -5.48 1.57 7.49
N VAL A 103 -4.29 0.98 7.46
CA VAL A 103 -3.57 0.53 8.66
C VAL A 103 -2.39 1.47 8.90
N LEU A 104 -2.31 2.07 10.09
CA LEU A 104 -1.21 2.94 10.47
C LEU A 104 -0.18 2.19 11.32
N ASP A 105 1.11 2.41 11.05
CA ASP A 105 2.22 1.81 11.79
C ASP A 105 2.38 2.33 13.23
N HIS A 106 1.76 3.48 13.53
CA HIS A 106 1.91 4.15 14.80
C HIS A 106 0.56 4.35 15.47
N GLY A 107 0.52 4.04 16.77
CA GLY A 107 -0.65 4.20 17.61
C GLY A 107 -0.49 5.34 18.63
N SER A 108 -1.39 5.33 19.61
CA SER A 108 -1.39 6.28 20.72
C SER A 108 -0.09 6.27 21.53
N ARG A 109 0.48 7.45 21.78
CA ARG A 109 1.67 7.62 22.63
C ARG A 109 1.37 7.59 24.12
N HIS A 110 0.22 8.14 24.53
CA HIS A 110 -0.17 8.26 25.94
C HIS A 110 -1.11 7.12 26.35
N PRO A 111 -0.93 6.50 27.54
CA PRO A 111 -1.78 5.40 27.99
C PRO A 111 -3.26 5.80 28.15
N ASP A 112 -3.54 7.04 28.53
CA ASP A 112 -4.91 7.55 28.72
C ASP A 112 -5.61 7.95 27.40
N MET A 113 -4.92 7.85 26.26
CA MET A 113 -5.55 8.06 24.96
C MET A 113 -6.45 6.86 24.63
N LYS A 114 -7.62 7.14 24.03
CA LYS A 114 -8.61 6.10 23.71
C LYS A 114 -8.01 5.05 22.77
N ARG A 115 -8.07 3.77 23.18
CA ARG A 115 -7.62 2.63 22.34
C ARG A 115 -8.62 2.24 21.25
N ARG A 116 -9.91 2.53 21.47
CA ARG A 116 -10.99 2.30 20.51
C ARG A 116 -11.83 3.57 20.42
N ALA A 117 -12.05 4.03 19.20
CA ALA A 117 -12.92 5.15 18.88
C ALA A 117 -13.89 4.70 17.79
N GLU A 118 -15.15 5.06 17.95
CA GLU A 118 -16.21 4.84 16.97
C GLU A 118 -16.62 6.22 16.42
N ASN A 119 -16.96 6.30 15.13
CA ASN A 119 -17.28 7.56 14.44
C ASN A 119 -16.20 8.65 14.62
N CYS A 120 -14.95 8.31 14.29
CA CYS A 120 -13.84 9.24 14.39
C CYS A 120 -13.72 10.15 13.15
N TYR A 121 -13.40 11.42 13.40
CA TYR A 121 -12.93 12.34 12.36
C TYR A 121 -11.41 12.37 12.40
N ILE A 122 -10.77 12.10 11.26
CA ILE A 122 -9.32 12.02 11.14
C ILE A 122 -8.80 13.37 10.64
N LEU A 123 -7.90 13.98 11.42
CA LEU A 123 -7.18 15.19 11.03
C LEU A 123 -5.80 14.81 10.47
N THR A 124 -5.58 15.06 9.18
CA THR A 124 -4.28 14.90 8.55
C THR A 124 -3.55 16.24 8.53
N CYS A 125 -2.47 16.34 9.30
CA CYS A 125 -1.65 17.55 9.40
C CYS A 125 -0.19 17.26 9.06
N ASN A 126 0.42 18.12 8.26
CA ASN A 126 1.86 18.10 7.97
C ASN A 126 2.64 19.13 8.83
N VAL A 127 2.03 19.62 9.90
CA VAL A 127 2.64 20.61 10.82
C VAL A 127 3.03 19.88 12.10
N SER A 128 4.28 20.11 12.55
CA SER A 128 4.78 19.57 13.81
C SER A 128 4.03 20.21 14.98
N LEU A 129 3.42 19.36 15.81
CA LEU A 129 2.77 19.76 17.08
C LEU A 129 3.68 19.49 18.29
N GLU A 130 4.92 19.10 18.04
CA GLU A 130 5.90 18.84 19.08
C GLU A 130 6.64 20.12 19.46
N TYR A 131 7.10 20.18 20.72
CA TYR A 131 8.00 21.25 21.13
C TYR A 131 9.37 21.01 20.49
N GLU A 132 9.66 21.74 19.43
CA GLU A 132 10.98 21.74 18.83
C GLU A 132 11.89 22.79 19.49
N LYS A 133 13.05 22.33 19.97
CA LYS A 133 14.11 23.24 20.38
C LYS A 133 14.68 23.89 19.11
N ARG A 134 14.69 25.22 19.07
CA ARG A 134 15.24 25.98 17.94
C ARG A 134 16.67 25.52 17.61
N SER A 135 16.89 25.10 16.37
CA SER A 135 18.17 24.65 15.84
C SER A 135 19.13 25.79 15.55
N VAL A 136 18.60 26.97 15.17
CA VAL A 136 19.41 28.17 14.93
C VAL A 136 19.72 28.86 16.26
N LEU A 137 21.01 29.02 16.56
CA LEU A 137 21.49 29.89 17.62
C LEU A 137 21.16 31.34 17.25
N ILE A 138 20.03 31.84 17.76
CA ILE A 138 19.74 33.28 17.75
C ILE A 138 20.71 33.93 18.75
N MET A 139 21.92 34.23 18.27
CA MET A 139 23.04 34.74 19.07
C MET A 139 22.71 36.09 19.76
N ILE A 140 21.73 36.84 19.24
CA ILE A 140 21.46 38.22 19.68
C ILE A 140 20.51 38.31 20.90
N ALA A 141 19.82 37.24 21.33
CA ALA A 141 18.79 37.37 22.40
C ALA A 141 18.93 36.46 23.63
N ILE A 142 19.85 35.49 23.65
CA ILE A 142 19.94 34.49 24.73
C ILE A 142 21.17 34.71 25.64
N LEU A 143 21.75 35.92 25.67
CA LEU A 143 22.78 36.25 26.66
C LEU A 143 22.21 36.50 28.06
N LEU A 144 20.89 36.77 28.19
CA LEU A 144 20.19 36.81 29.47
C LEU A 144 19.42 35.50 29.70
N SER A 145 19.81 34.72 30.71
CA SER A 145 19.08 33.52 31.17
C SER A 145 17.59 33.78 31.49
N SER A 146 17.20 35.05 31.70
CA SER A 146 15.83 35.46 31.98
C SER A 146 14.90 35.32 30.76
N THR A 147 15.33 35.71 29.57
CA THR A 147 14.47 35.71 28.35
C THR A 147 14.09 34.30 27.90
N LYS A 148 14.92 33.30 28.21
CA LYS A 148 14.62 31.89 27.93
C LYS A 148 13.43 31.37 28.75
N LYS A 149 13.26 31.82 30.00
CA LYS A 149 12.14 31.39 30.86
C LYS A 149 10.80 31.99 30.43
N GLU A 150 10.81 33.18 29.83
CA GLU A 150 9.60 33.85 29.32
C GLU A 150 9.15 33.29 27.97
N LEU A 151 10.08 32.89 27.09
CA LEU A 151 9.74 32.42 25.75
C LEU A 151 9.10 31.02 25.72
N ILE A 152 9.43 30.15 26.68
CA ILE A 152 8.92 28.78 26.73
C ILE A 152 7.39 28.78 26.92
N PRO A 153 6.81 29.48 27.92
CA PRO A 153 5.36 29.61 28.06
C PRO A 153 4.65 30.09 26.80
N HIS A 154 5.15 31.13 26.12
CA HIS A 154 4.53 31.66 24.89
C HIS A 154 4.48 30.64 23.74
N HIS A 155 5.49 29.77 23.63
CA HIS A 155 5.49 28.71 22.63
C HIS A 155 4.46 27.62 22.96
N TRP A 156 4.29 27.29 24.24
CA TRP A 156 3.23 26.40 24.70
C TRP A 156 1.84 26.99 24.47
N THR A 157 1.65 28.30 24.69
CA THR A 157 0.37 28.97 24.39
C THR A 157 0.08 29.00 22.89
N CYS A 158 1.10 29.18 22.05
CA CYS A 158 0.96 29.11 20.60
C CYS A 158 0.56 27.71 20.12
N LEU A 159 1.07 26.65 20.76
CA LEU A 159 0.66 25.27 20.49
C LEU A 159 -0.77 24.99 21.00
N GLN A 160 -1.15 25.52 22.16
CA GLN A 160 -2.48 25.33 22.75
C GLN A 160 -3.58 26.17 22.08
N GLY A 161 -3.24 27.34 21.53
CA GLY A 161 -4.18 28.25 20.86
C GLY A 161 -4.37 28.01 19.36
N LYS A 162 -3.72 26.96 18.80
CA LYS A 162 -3.87 26.53 17.40
C LYS A 162 -4.68 25.24 17.25
N ALA A 163 -5.29 24.76 18.33
CA ALA A 163 -6.21 23.63 18.35
C ALA A 163 -7.66 24.11 18.27
#